data_AF-A0A353MBF6-F1
#
_entry.id   AF-A0A353MBF6-F1
#
_cell.length_a   1.000
_cell.length_b   1.000
_cell.length_c   1.000
_cell.angle_alpha   90.00
_cell.angle_beta   90.00
_cell.angle_gamma   90.00
#
_symmetry.space_group_name_H-M   'P 1'
#
loop_
_entity.id
_entity.type
_entity.pdbx_description
1 polymer ?
#
loop_
_entity_poly.entity_id
_entity_poly.type
_entity_poly.pdbx_seq_one_letter_code
_entity_poly.pdbx_strand_id
1 'polypeptide(L)'
;MKLTEEQITRYSRHILLKEVGGKGQKKLLNGRVLIIGAGGLGSPIALYLAAAGVGTIGIADADEVDLSNLQRQVIHFTADVGKAKVLSAKEKMLAINPDLNVITYEAWVTADNIAAMVAQYDFIIDGTDNFAAKFLINDACVLAGKPYSHGGILQFDGQTMTITPGVSACYRCIFPEPPPKEAIPSCSQAGVIGVLPGVLGTLQATEAIKYLLGAGDLLSGRLLTYSALRMRFREIPVKKNPKCPVCGEHPTITELKDELDAVTVCDLGH
;
A
#
# COMPACT_ATOMS: atom_id res chain seq x y z
N MET A 1 6.57 15.24 -22.22
CA MET A 1 5.13 15.40 -22.51
C MET A 1 4.64 16.78 -22.06
N LYS A 2 3.75 17.43 -22.82
CA LYS A 2 3.03 18.65 -22.42
C LYS A 2 1.66 18.22 -21.85
N LEU A 3 1.18 18.89 -20.81
CA LEU A 3 -0.16 18.61 -20.27
C LEU A 3 -1.22 19.10 -21.28
N THR A 4 -2.31 18.35 -21.44
CA THR A 4 -3.47 18.81 -22.21
C THR A 4 -4.23 19.88 -21.44
N GLU A 5 -5.13 20.63 -22.10
CA GLU A 5 -5.97 21.63 -21.42
C GLU A 5 -6.91 21.01 -20.39
N GLU A 6 -7.45 19.82 -20.69
CA GLU A 6 -8.27 19.04 -19.76
C GLU A 6 -7.46 18.64 -18.51
N GLN A 7 -6.22 18.18 -18.70
CA GLN A 7 -5.32 17.84 -17.58
C GLN A 7 -4.94 19.07 -16.78
N ILE A 8 -4.68 20.22 -17.41
CA ILE A 8 -4.40 21.48 -16.71
C ILE A 8 -5.62 21.88 -15.86
N THR A 9 -6.82 21.74 -16.40
CA THR A 9 -8.07 22.05 -15.69
C THR A 9 -8.27 21.11 -14.50
N ARG A 10 -8.18 19.79 -14.73
CA ARG A 10 -8.34 18.74 -13.71
C ARG A 10 -7.34 18.89 -12.56
N TYR A 11 -6.07 19.12 -12.87
CA TYR A 11 -4.99 19.19 -11.88
C TYR A 11 -4.64 20.63 -11.48
N SER A 12 -5.49 21.60 -11.79
CA SER A 12 -5.21 23.04 -11.54
C SER A 12 -4.80 23.31 -10.09
N ARG A 13 -5.47 22.68 -9.12
CA ARG A 13 -5.16 22.81 -7.69
C ARG A 13 -3.79 22.27 -7.31
N HIS A 14 -3.33 21.20 -7.95
CA HIS A 14 -1.99 20.65 -7.75
C HIS A 14 -0.94 21.55 -8.41
N ILE A 15 -1.19 22.00 -9.64
CA ILE A 15 -0.24 22.81 -10.42
C ILE A 15 0.07 24.15 -9.74
N LEU A 16 -0.85 24.69 -8.93
CA LEU A 16 -0.62 25.91 -8.14
C LEU A 16 0.38 25.71 -6.98
N LEU A 17 0.59 24.48 -6.51
CA LEU A 17 1.52 24.19 -5.42
C LEU A 17 2.96 24.24 -5.93
N LYS A 18 3.85 24.92 -5.18
CA LYS A 18 5.25 25.12 -5.57
C LYS A 18 6.00 23.79 -5.72
N GLU A 19 5.73 22.85 -4.82
CA GLU A 19 6.35 21.52 -4.77
C GLU A 19 5.88 20.62 -5.91
N VAL A 20 4.72 20.92 -6.52
CA VAL A 20 4.16 20.17 -7.63
C VAL A 20 4.41 20.93 -8.94
N GLY A 21 3.71 22.02 -9.20
CA GLY A 21 3.79 22.72 -10.48
C GLY A 21 3.43 21.85 -11.67
N GLY A 22 3.58 22.40 -12.88
CA GLY A 22 3.40 21.61 -14.11
C GLY A 22 4.45 20.51 -14.29
N LYS A 23 5.64 20.62 -13.66
CA LYS A 23 6.69 19.59 -13.72
C LYS A 23 6.38 18.40 -12.81
N GLY A 24 5.97 18.64 -11.58
CA GLY A 24 5.59 17.60 -10.62
C GLY A 24 4.32 16.86 -11.05
N GLN A 25 3.32 17.56 -11.60
CA GLN A 25 2.14 16.86 -12.13
C GLN A 25 2.50 15.91 -13.28
N LYS A 26 3.49 16.24 -14.12
CA LYS A 26 4.01 15.31 -15.13
C LYS A 26 4.74 14.13 -14.51
N LYS A 27 5.42 14.30 -13.37
CA LYS A 27 6.02 13.17 -12.64
C LYS A 27 4.93 12.22 -12.15
N LEU A 28 3.83 12.73 -11.59
CA LEU A 28 2.68 11.92 -11.19
C LEU A 28 2.10 11.15 -12.38
N LEU A 29 1.84 11.84 -13.49
CA LEU A 29 1.30 11.21 -14.72
C LEU A 29 2.23 10.18 -15.37
N ASN A 30 3.54 10.22 -15.09
CA ASN A 30 4.48 9.20 -15.54
C ASN A 30 4.75 8.13 -14.48
N GLY A 31 4.32 8.36 -13.24
CA GLY A 31 4.57 7.48 -12.11
C GLY A 31 3.75 6.20 -12.18
N ARG A 32 4.36 5.12 -11.70
CA ARG A 32 3.76 3.79 -11.65
C ARG A 32 3.72 3.32 -10.20
N VAL A 33 2.52 3.09 -9.65
CA VAL A 33 2.34 2.61 -8.27
C VAL A 33 1.63 1.26 -8.26
N LEU A 34 2.14 0.31 -7.47
CA LEU A 34 1.48 -0.96 -7.20
C LEU A 34 0.79 -0.92 -5.83
N ILE A 35 -0.50 -1.24 -5.79
CA ILE A 35 -1.27 -1.41 -4.56
C ILE A 35 -1.51 -2.92 -4.38
N ILE A 36 -1.03 -3.49 -3.28
CA ILE A 36 -1.27 -4.89 -2.93
C ILE A 36 -2.32 -4.92 -1.82
N GLY A 37 -3.51 -5.40 -2.16
CA GLY A 37 -4.73 -5.32 -1.37
C GLY A 37 -5.66 -4.19 -1.84
N ALA A 38 -6.85 -4.55 -2.29
CA ALA A 38 -7.96 -3.66 -2.65
C ALA A 38 -8.96 -3.46 -1.50
N GLY A 39 -8.61 -3.90 -0.29
CA GLY A 39 -9.46 -3.83 0.89
C GLY A 39 -9.57 -2.44 1.54
N GLY A 40 -9.62 -2.41 2.88
CA GLY A 40 -9.90 -1.18 3.63
C GLY A 40 -8.83 -0.10 3.45
N LEU A 41 -7.55 -0.48 3.50
CA LEU A 41 -6.43 0.43 3.23
C LEU A 41 -6.34 0.75 1.72
N GLY A 42 -6.43 -0.27 0.87
CA GLY A 42 -6.33 -0.14 -0.58
C GLY A 42 -7.36 0.80 -1.20
N SER A 43 -8.59 0.81 -0.67
CA SER A 43 -9.71 1.64 -1.14
C SER A 43 -9.36 3.14 -1.23
N PRO A 44 -9.06 3.85 -0.12
CA PRO A 44 -8.67 5.25 -0.17
C PRO A 44 -7.38 5.46 -0.97
N ILE A 45 -6.42 4.53 -0.93
CA ILE A 45 -5.17 4.65 -1.70
C ILE A 45 -5.50 4.76 -3.20
N ALA A 46 -6.24 3.79 -3.73
CA ALA A 46 -6.61 3.73 -5.14
C ALA A 46 -7.39 4.98 -5.57
N LEU A 47 -8.39 5.40 -4.77
CA LEU A 47 -9.19 6.59 -5.04
C LEU A 47 -8.34 7.87 -5.13
N TYR A 48 -7.46 8.10 -4.14
CA TYR A 48 -6.66 9.34 -4.09
C TYR A 48 -5.51 9.35 -5.10
N LEU A 49 -4.85 8.22 -5.37
CA LEU A 49 -3.83 8.15 -6.41
C LEU A 49 -4.43 8.35 -7.80
N ALA A 50 -5.63 7.80 -8.05
CA ALA A 50 -6.34 8.01 -9.29
C ALA A 50 -6.74 9.49 -9.48
N ALA A 51 -7.32 10.11 -8.44
CA ALA A 51 -7.66 11.53 -8.45
C ALA A 51 -6.43 12.43 -8.61
N ALA A 52 -5.28 12.05 -8.03
CA ALA A 52 -4.04 12.81 -8.13
C ALA A 52 -3.37 12.71 -9.51
N GLY A 53 -3.81 11.79 -10.36
CA GLY A 53 -3.26 11.60 -11.70
C GLY A 53 -1.97 10.77 -11.70
N VAL A 54 -1.85 9.76 -10.83
CA VAL A 54 -0.77 8.77 -10.96
C VAL A 54 -1.01 7.93 -12.21
N GLY A 55 -0.10 8.01 -13.18
CA GLY A 55 -0.34 7.56 -14.55
C GLY A 55 -0.64 6.08 -14.71
N THR A 56 0.12 5.22 -14.02
CA THR A 56 -0.16 3.77 -13.98
C THR A 56 -0.40 3.31 -12.56
N ILE A 57 -1.54 2.67 -12.33
CA ILE A 57 -1.87 2.05 -11.04
C ILE A 57 -2.07 0.56 -11.26
N GLY A 58 -1.19 -0.25 -10.67
CA GLY A 58 -1.39 -1.68 -10.51
C GLY A 58 -2.19 -1.94 -9.25
N ILE A 59 -3.16 -2.84 -9.29
CA ILE A 59 -3.87 -3.30 -8.10
C ILE A 59 -3.97 -4.83 -8.08
N ALA A 60 -3.51 -5.44 -7.00
CA ALA A 60 -3.49 -6.89 -6.81
C ALA A 60 -4.38 -7.27 -5.62
N ASP A 61 -5.35 -8.13 -5.85
CA ASP A 61 -6.25 -8.70 -4.84
C ASP A 61 -6.92 -9.95 -5.45
N ALA A 62 -7.11 -11.00 -4.65
CA ALA A 62 -7.72 -12.25 -5.11
C ALA A 62 -9.21 -12.34 -4.77
N ASP A 63 -9.70 -11.47 -3.89
CA ASP A 63 -11.04 -11.59 -3.34
C ASP A 63 -12.11 -10.94 -4.23
N GLU A 64 -13.35 -11.34 -3.97
CA GLU A 64 -14.54 -10.65 -4.40
C GLU A 64 -15.06 -9.66 -3.34
N VAL A 65 -15.85 -8.68 -3.77
CA VAL A 65 -16.52 -7.73 -2.89
C VAL A 65 -17.61 -8.46 -2.09
N ASP A 66 -17.52 -8.39 -0.77
CA ASP A 66 -18.53 -8.94 0.14
C ASP A 66 -19.31 -7.83 0.87
N LEU A 67 -20.55 -8.11 1.28
CA LEU A 67 -21.38 -7.12 2.00
C LEU A 67 -20.70 -6.63 3.29
N SER A 68 -20.04 -7.52 4.04
CA SER A 68 -19.34 -7.19 5.30
C SER A 68 -18.14 -6.25 5.09
N ASN A 69 -17.68 -6.13 3.84
CA ASN A 69 -16.53 -5.31 3.49
C ASN A 69 -16.92 -3.82 3.35
N LEU A 70 -18.17 -3.53 2.98
CA LEU A 70 -18.62 -2.20 2.58
C LEU A 70 -18.59 -1.16 3.70
N GLN A 71 -18.50 -1.57 4.97
CA GLN A 71 -18.34 -0.65 6.10
C GLN A 71 -16.98 0.09 6.10
N ARG A 72 -15.98 -0.41 5.36
CA ARG A 72 -14.62 0.15 5.33
C ARG A 72 -13.95 0.18 3.95
N GLN A 73 -14.43 -0.59 2.98
CA GLN A 73 -13.84 -0.66 1.63
C GLN A 73 -14.56 0.29 0.68
N VAL A 74 -14.34 1.60 0.89
CA VAL A 74 -15.12 2.68 0.29
C VAL A 74 -14.97 2.85 -1.23
N ILE A 75 -14.10 2.07 -1.88
CA ILE A 75 -14.02 2.02 -3.35
C ILE A 75 -15.06 1.07 -3.95
N HIS A 76 -15.66 0.19 -3.14
CA HIS A 76 -16.67 -0.77 -3.57
C HIS A 76 -18.06 -0.34 -3.09
N PHE A 77 -19.08 -0.54 -3.92
CA PHE A 77 -20.46 -0.20 -3.62
C PHE A 77 -21.33 -1.46 -3.55
N THR A 78 -22.55 -1.32 -3.02
CA THR A 78 -23.49 -2.44 -2.87
C THR A 78 -23.77 -3.18 -4.17
N ALA A 79 -23.77 -2.46 -5.31
CA ALA A 79 -23.97 -3.06 -6.63
C ALA A 79 -22.78 -3.94 -7.10
N ASP A 80 -21.64 -3.88 -6.41
CA ASP A 80 -20.44 -4.64 -6.76
C ASP A 80 -20.30 -5.96 -5.99
N VAL A 81 -21.22 -6.28 -5.07
CA VAL A 81 -21.13 -7.53 -4.29
C VAL A 81 -21.06 -8.75 -5.23
N GLY A 82 -20.09 -9.64 -5.00
CA GLY A 82 -19.77 -10.79 -5.84
C GLY A 82 -18.88 -10.47 -7.05
N LYS A 83 -18.41 -9.23 -7.20
CA LYS A 83 -17.44 -8.85 -8.23
C LYS A 83 -16.02 -8.93 -7.69
N ALA A 84 -15.07 -9.38 -8.50
CA ALA A 84 -13.64 -9.28 -8.16
C ALA A 84 -13.27 -7.86 -7.73
N LYS A 85 -12.62 -7.72 -6.56
CA LYS A 85 -12.29 -6.41 -5.97
C LYS A 85 -11.44 -5.57 -6.91
N VAL A 86 -10.46 -6.18 -7.59
CA VAL A 86 -9.59 -5.48 -8.54
C VAL A 86 -10.36 -4.88 -9.72
N LEU A 87 -11.38 -5.59 -10.22
CA LEU A 87 -12.23 -5.10 -11.31
C LEU A 87 -13.14 -3.98 -10.83
N SER A 88 -13.77 -4.14 -9.66
CA SER A 88 -14.56 -3.08 -9.03
C SER A 88 -13.71 -1.82 -8.83
N ALA A 89 -12.53 -1.93 -8.22
CA ALA A 89 -11.63 -0.82 -8.00
C ALA A 89 -11.20 -0.12 -9.30
N LYS A 90 -10.88 -0.89 -10.35
CA LYS A 90 -10.51 -0.36 -11.67
C LYS A 90 -11.59 0.54 -12.25
N GLU A 91 -12.84 0.12 -12.21
CA GLU A 91 -13.95 0.92 -12.72
C GLU A 91 -14.09 2.25 -11.99
N LYS A 92 -13.94 2.27 -10.65
CA LYS A 92 -14.09 3.50 -9.87
C LYS A 92 -12.91 4.44 -10.09
N MET A 93 -11.69 3.91 -10.21
CA MET A 93 -10.52 4.72 -10.57
C MET A 93 -10.69 5.36 -11.96
N LEU A 94 -11.15 4.61 -12.96
CA LEU A 94 -11.37 5.14 -14.32
C LEU A 94 -12.57 6.09 -14.41
N ALA A 95 -13.60 5.88 -13.59
CA ALA A 95 -14.72 6.82 -13.47
C ALA A 95 -14.27 8.15 -12.85
N ILE A 96 -13.32 8.13 -11.91
CA ILE A 96 -12.69 9.34 -11.37
C ILE A 96 -11.83 10.00 -12.43
N ASN A 97 -11.00 9.22 -13.14
CA ASN A 97 -10.01 9.73 -14.05
C ASN A 97 -9.77 8.75 -15.23
N PRO A 98 -10.32 9.03 -16.42
CA PRO A 98 -10.22 8.13 -17.56
C PRO A 98 -8.85 8.13 -18.24
N ASP A 99 -7.96 9.08 -17.91
CA ASP A 99 -6.62 9.20 -18.49
C ASP A 99 -5.63 8.15 -17.95
N LEU A 100 -6.02 7.40 -16.92
CA LEU A 100 -5.13 6.49 -16.20
C LEU A 100 -5.01 5.14 -16.88
N ASN A 101 -3.83 4.52 -16.73
CA ASN A 101 -3.64 3.11 -17.04
C ASN A 101 -3.80 2.27 -15.76
N VAL A 102 -4.92 1.56 -15.63
CA VAL A 102 -5.18 0.68 -14.48
C VAL A 102 -4.99 -0.79 -14.85
N ILE A 103 -4.02 -1.44 -14.20
CA ILE A 103 -3.64 -2.84 -14.39
C ILE A 103 -4.16 -3.64 -13.18
N THR A 104 -4.90 -4.71 -13.44
CA THR A 104 -5.49 -5.58 -12.41
C THR A 104 -4.76 -6.91 -12.35
N TYR A 105 -4.41 -7.35 -11.15
CA TYR A 105 -3.92 -8.70 -10.87
C TYR A 105 -4.95 -9.40 -9.97
N GLU A 106 -5.84 -10.16 -10.59
CA GLU A 106 -6.85 -10.97 -9.91
C GLU A 106 -6.24 -12.29 -9.44
N ALA A 107 -5.34 -12.20 -8.47
CA ALA A 107 -4.57 -13.33 -7.97
C ALA A 107 -4.02 -13.05 -6.57
N TRP A 108 -3.79 -14.13 -5.82
CA TRP A 108 -3.00 -14.06 -4.59
C TRP A 108 -1.58 -13.63 -4.93
N VAL A 109 -1.03 -12.72 -4.14
CA VAL A 109 0.38 -12.34 -4.24
C VAL A 109 1.20 -13.38 -3.50
N THR A 110 2.10 -14.04 -4.23
CA THR A 110 2.94 -15.14 -3.75
C THR A 110 4.40 -14.93 -4.13
N ALA A 111 5.30 -15.71 -3.55
CA ALA A 111 6.73 -15.70 -3.87
C ALA A 111 7.00 -15.87 -5.37
N ASP A 112 6.16 -16.65 -6.07
CA ASP A 112 6.31 -16.93 -7.50
C ASP A 112 6.00 -15.74 -8.40
N ASN A 113 5.14 -14.81 -7.98
CA ASN A 113 4.63 -13.75 -8.84
C ASN A 113 5.05 -12.33 -8.40
N ILE A 114 5.33 -12.10 -7.11
CA ILE A 114 5.50 -10.76 -6.57
C ILE A 114 6.73 -10.05 -7.15
N ALA A 115 7.82 -10.77 -7.43
CA ALA A 115 9.04 -10.19 -7.99
C ALA A 115 8.77 -9.53 -9.36
N ALA A 116 8.03 -10.23 -10.23
CA ALA A 116 7.67 -9.75 -11.55
C ALA A 116 6.69 -8.56 -11.49
N MET A 117 5.79 -8.53 -10.50
CA MET A 117 4.90 -7.39 -10.27
C MET A 117 5.71 -6.18 -9.81
N VAL A 118 6.45 -6.30 -8.70
CA VAL A 118 7.22 -5.23 -8.04
C VAL A 118 8.23 -4.56 -9.00
N ALA A 119 8.87 -5.33 -9.87
CA ALA A 119 9.84 -4.79 -10.84
C ALA A 119 9.26 -3.70 -11.75
N GLN A 120 7.96 -3.75 -12.06
CA GLN A 120 7.30 -2.89 -13.04
C GLN A 120 6.90 -1.50 -12.49
N TYR A 121 6.95 -1.30 -11.17
CA TYR A 121 6.44 -0.10 -10.52
C TYR A 121 7.55 0.69 -9.82
N ASP A 122 7.35 1.99 -9.67
CA ASP A 122 8.30 2.90 -9.03
C ASP A 122 8.16 2.87 -7.50
N PHE A 123 6.93 2.70 -7.02
CA PHE A 123 6.59 2.67 -5.60
C PHE A 123 5.51 1.63 -5.33
N ILE A 124 5.64 0.90 -4.22
CA ILE A 124 4.72 -0.19 -3.84
C ILE A 124 3.98 0.22 -2.57
N ILE A 125 2.73 -0.21 -2.42
CA ILE A 125 1.93 0.05 -1.23
C ILE A 125 1.35 -1.27 -0.72
N ASP A 126 1.70 -1.62 0.50
CA ASP A 126 1.11 -2.74 1.24
C ASP A 126 -0.19 -2.27 1.90
N GLY A 127 -1.31 -2.66 1.31
CA GLY A 127 -2.67 -2.47 1.81
C GLY A 127 -3.29 -3.77 2.32
N THR A 128 -2.48 -4.79 2.60
CA THR A 128 -2.94 -6.13 3.04
C THR A 128 -3.28 -6.13 4.53
N ASP A 129 -3.98 -7.15 5.01
CA ASP A 129 -4.39 -7.32 6.41
C ASP A 129 -3.87 -8.59 7.08
N ASN A 130 -3.04 -9.38 6.39
CA ASN A 130 -2.38 -10.57 6.94
C ASN A 130 -0.86 -10.40 7.04
N PHE A 131 -0.23 -11.10 7.99
CA PHE A 131 1.20 -10.96 8.25
C PHE A 131 2.06 -11.59 7.16
N ALA A 132 1.70 -12.77 6.65
CA ALA A 132 2.48 -13.47 5.62
C ALA A 132 2.76 -12.57 4.41
N ALA A 133 1.72 -11.89 3.89
CA ALA A 133 1.85 -10.96 2.78
C ALA A 133 2.76 -9.75 3.13
N LYS A 134 2.68 -9.23 4.36
CA LYS A 134 3.51 -8.09 4.81
C LYS A 134 5.00 -8.40 4.77
N PHE A 135 5.36 -9.60 5.23
CA PHE A 135 6.73 -10.09 5.18
C PHE A 135 7.18 -10.35 3.75
N LEU A 136 6.34 -11.00 2.93
CA LEU A 136 6.65 -11.25 1.52
C LEU A 136 6.85 -9.93 0.73
N ILE A 137 5.98 -8.94 0.92
CA ILE A 137 6.09 -7.62 0.28
C ILE A 137 7.38 -6.91 0.72
N ASN A 138 7.71 -6.96 2.01
CA ASN A 138 8.97 -6.41 2.50
C ASN A 138 10.16 -7.05 1.78
N ASP A 139 10.21 -8.38 1.72
CA ASP A 139 11.35 -9.10 1.18
C ASP A 139 11.48 -8.84 -0.31
N ALA A 140 10.38 -8.89 -1.07
CA ALA A 140 10.36 -8.56 -2.49
C ALA A 140 10.83 -7.13 -2.78
N CYS A 141 10.32 -6.15 -2.02
CA CYS A 141 10.70 -4.74 -2.22
C CYS A 141 12.16 -4.49 -1.83
N VAL A 142 12.64 -5.06 -0.74
CA VAL A 142 14.03 -4.90 -0.29
C VAL A 142 15.01 -5.56 -1.28
N LEU A 143 14.74 -6.80 -1.71
CA LEU A 143 15.58 -7.52 -2.68
C LEU A 143 15.58 -6.82 -4.05
N ALA A 144 14.45 -6.23 -4.47
CA ALA A 144 14.35 -5.49 -5.72
C ALA A 144 14.85 -4.03 -5.63
N GLY A 145 15.22 -3.54 -4.44
CA GLY A 145 15.58 -2.15 -4.22
C GLY A 145 14.43 -1.16 -4.47
N LYS A 146 13.18 -1.60 -4.32
CA LYS A 146 11.97 -0.80 -4.58
C LYS A 146 11.43 -0.19 -3.27
N PRO A 147 11.21 1.14 -3.22
CA PRO A 147 10.60 1.77 -2.06
C PRO A 147 9.12 1.41 -1.95
N TYR A 148 8.65 1.28 -0.71
CA TYR A 148 7.26 0.95 -0.45
C TYR A 148 6.73 1.53 0.86
N SER A 149 5.41 1.72 0.92
CA SER A 149 4.73 2.12 2.16
C SER A 149 4.00 0.93 2.77
N HIS A 150 4.34 0.63 4.01
CA HIS A 150 3.68 -0.40 4.83
C HIS A 150 2.51 0.21 5.62
N GLY A 151 1.41 -0.53 5.73
CA GLY A 151 0.27 -0.19 6.58
C GLY A 151 -0.16 -1.37 7.45
N GLY A 152 -0.55 -1.10 8.68
CA GLY A 152 -1.15 -2.08 9.59
C GLY A 152 -2.22 -1.44 10.45
N ILE A 153 -3.33 -2.12 10.66
CA ILE A 153 -4.47 -1.63 11.44
C ILE A 153 -5.02 -2.76 12.30
N LEU A 154 -5.49 -2.43 13.50
CA LEU A 154 -6.18 -3.36 14.39
C LEU A 154 -7.07 -2.56 15.34
N GLN A 155 -8.35 -2.93 15.46
CA GLN A 155 -9.31 -2.24 16.33
C GLN A 155 -9.40 -0.72 16.03
N PHE A 156 -8.76 0.10 16.87
CA PHE A 156 -8.73 1.56 16.79
C PHE A 156 -7.32 2.13 16.55
N ASP A 157 -6.32 1.28 16.41
CA ASP A 157 -4.93 1.68 16.29
C ASP A 157 -4.39 1.28 14.91
N GLY A 158 -3.72 2.23 14.26
CA GLY A 158 -3.09 2.04 12.97
C GLY A 158 -1.63 2.47 13.00
N GLN A 159 -0.86 1.93 12.07
CA GLN A 159 0.54 2.26 11.92
C GLN A 159 0.98 2.22 10.46
N THR A 160 1.95 3.05 10.11
CA THR A 160 2.55 3.08 8.78
C THR A 160 4.00 3.55 8.82
N MET A 161 4.78 3.09 7.85
CA MET A 161 6.13 3.58 7.60
C MET A 161 6.44 3.45 6.11
N THR A 162 7.42 4.23 5.64
CA THR A 162 7.91 4.14 4.27
C THR A 162 9.30 3.56 4.27
N ILE A 163 9.47 2.41 3.65
CA ILE A 163 10.74 1.71 3.55
C ILE A 163 11.41 2.17 2.26
N THR A 164 12.60 2.73 2.39
CA THR A 164 13.50 3.02 1.28
C THR A 164 14.68 2.05 1.38
N PRO A 165 14.69 0.94 0.61
CA PRO A 165 15.76 -0.06 0.67
C PRO A 165 17.16 0.56 0.55
N GLY A 166 18.09 0.05 1.35
CA GLY A 166 19.45 0.60 1.44
C GLY A 166 19.59 1.88 2.27
N VAL A 167 18.51 2.64 2.48
CA VAL A 167 18.54 3.92 3.20
C VAL A 167 17.92 3.81 4.60
N SER A 168 16.74 3.19 4.72
CA SER A 168 16.01 3.07 6.00
C SER A 168 16.05 1.67 6.58
N ALA A 169 15.56 1.53 7.82
CA ALA A 169 15.13 0.23 8.34
C ALA A 169 14.05 -0.36 7.42
N CYS A 170 14.07 -1.69 7.25
CA CYS A 170 12.98 -2.42 6.60
C CYS A 170 12.01 -2.96 7.67
N TYR A 171 10.90 -3.57 7.24
CA TYR A 171 9.91 -4.15 8.16
C TYR A 171 10.54 -5.21 9.06
N ARG A 172 11.39 -6.08 8.51
CA ARG A 172 12.14 -7.10 9.27
C ARG A 172 13.22 -6.55 10.22
N CYS A 173 13.57 -5.27 10.13
CA CYS A 173 14.41 -4.65 11.17
C CYS A 173 13.66 -4.47 12.48
N ILE A 174 12.33 -4.34 12.43
CA ILE A 174 11.45 -4.13 13.59
C ILE A 174 10.82 -5.45 14.02
N PHE A 175 10.37 -6.25 13.05
CA PHE A 175 9.71 -7.52 13.26
C PHE A 175 10.51 -8.61 12.56
N PRO A 176 11.51 -9.26 13.20
CA PRO A 176 12.43 -10.16 12.52
C PRO A 176 11.73 -11.34 11.82
N GLU A 177 10.70 -11.87 12.46
CA GLU A 177 9.95 -13.05 12.02
C GLU A 177 8.45 -12.81 12.17
N PRO A 178 7.61 -13.50 11.37
CA PRO A 178 6.17 -13.45 11.53
C PRO A 178 5.74 -13.92 12.93
N PRO A 179 4.66 -13.35 13.49
CA PRO A 179 4.06 -13.90 14.70
C PRO A 179 3.51 -15.31 14.43
N PRO A 180 3.50 -16.22 15.44
CA PRO A 180 2.82 -17.51 15.31
C PRO A 180 1.34 -17.36 14.94
N LYS A 181 0.75 -18.31 14.19
CA LYS A 181 -0.66 -18.25 13.71
C LYS A 181 -1.70 -17.87 14.76
N GLU A 182 -1.49 -18.27 16.01
CA GLU A 182 -2.44 -18.11 17.11
C GLU A 182 -2.17 -16.85 17.96
N ALA A 183 -1.05 -16.17 17.72
CA ALA A 183 -0.60 -15.09 18.58
C ALA A 183 -1.40 -13.79 18.39
N ILE A 184 -1.96 -13.55 17.20
CA ILE A 184 -2.66 -12.32 16.86
C ILE A 184 -3.95 -12.62 16.11
N PRO A 185 -5.13 -12.21 16.61
CA PRO A 185 -6.38 -12.38 15.90
C PRO A 185 -6.37 -11.57 14.60
N SER A 186 -6.99 -12.11 13.54
CA SER A 186 -7.15 -11.41 12.27
C SER A 186 -8.01 -10.14 12.43
N CYS A 187 -7.94 -9.21 11.47
CA CYS A 187 -8.84 -8.05 11.46
C CYS A 187 -10.33 -8.45 11.46
N SER A 188 -10.67 -9.58 10.83
CA SER A 188 -12.03 -10.13 10.84
C SER A 188 -12.44 -10.70 12.21
N GLN A 189 -11.49 -11.16 13.02
CA GLN A 189 -11.72 -11.66 14.38
C GLN A 189 -11.72 -10.56 15.43
N ALA A 190 -10.78 -9.61 15.35
CA ALA A 190 -10.63 -8.54 16.33
C ALA A 190 -11.55 -7.32 16.07
N GLY A 191 -12.04 -7.19 14.82
CA GLY A 191 -12.77 -6.02 14.35
C GLY A 191 -11.87 -4.81 14.09
N VAL A 192 -12.36 -3.90 13.25
CA VAL A 192 -11.70 -2.64 12.93
C VAL A 192 -12.73 -1.55 12.68
N ILE A 193 -12.54 -0.36 13.25
CA ILE A 193 -13.41 0.79 12.98
C ILE A 193 -13.17 1.27 11.54
N GLY A 194 -14.23 1.33 10.73
CA GLY A 194 -14.09 1.49 9.27
C GLY A 194 -13.36 2.74 8.79
N VAL A 195 -13.36 3.82 9.58
CA VAL A 195 -12.66 5.06 9.26
C VAL A 195 -11.13 4.95 9.39
N LEU A 196 -10.62 4.05 10.23
CA LEU A 196 -9.20 3.90 10.51
C LEU A 196 -8.38 3.55 9.25
N PRO A 197 -8.76 2.54 8.45
CA PRO A 197 -8.12 2.30 7.16
C PRO A 197 -8.18 3.51 6.20
N GLY A 198 -9.25 4.31 6.28
CA GLY A 198 -9.40 5.56 5.53
C GLY A 198 -8.27 6.56 5.82
N VAL A 199 -7.99 6.79 7.10
CA VAL A 199 -6.92 7.69 7.55
C VAL A 199 -5.54 7.10 7.20
N LEU A 200 -5.30 5.82 7.47
CA LEU A 200 -3.99 5.21 7.22
C LEU A 200 -3.69 5.10 5.72
N GLY A 201 -4.66 4.69 4.90
CA GLY A 201 -4.49 4.59 3.45
C GLY A 201 -4.23 5.94 2.79
N THR A 202 -4.86 7.03 3.27
CA THR A 202 -4.54 8.38 2.75
C THR A 202 -3.14 8.85 3.14
N LEU A 203 -2.62 8.45 4.31
CA LEU A 203 -1.22 8.66 4.66
C LEU A 203 -0.28 7.88 3.73
N GLN A 204 -0.57 6.60 3.43
CA GLN A 204 0.21 5.80 2.48
C GLN A 204 0.19 6.38 1.05
N ALA A 205 -0.96 6.86 0.58
CA ALA A 205 -1.06 7.56 -0.71
C ALA A 205 -0.24 8.86 -0.73
N THR A 206 -0.22 9.59 0.38
CA THR A 206 0.61 10.79 0.55
C THR A 206 2.10 10.46 0.43
N GLU A 207 2.55 9.34 1.00
CA GLU A 207 3.94 8.87 0.88
C GLU A 207 4.31 8.55 -0.57
N ALA A 208 3.44 7.87 -1.31
CA ALA A 208 3.67 7.59 -2.72
C ALA A 208 3.73 8.87 -3.58
N ILE A 209 2.85 9.84 -3.34
CA ILE A 209 2.86 11.14 -4.03
C ILE A 209 4.15 11.90 -3.72
N LYS A 210 4.55 12.00 -2.45
CA LYS A 210 5.82 12.65 -2.06
C LYS A 210 7.02 11.99 -2.73
N TYR A 211 7.06 10.66 -2.76
CA TYR A 211 8.12 9.90 -3.42
C TYR A 211 8.20 10.25 -4.92
N LEU A 212 7.08 10.16 -5.65
CA LEU A 212 7.04 10.46 -7.09
C LEU A 212 7.40 11.92 -7.40
N LEU A 213 7.01 12.86 -6.54
CA LEU A 213 7.39 14.26 -6.68
C LEU A 213 8.86 14.51 -6.36
N GLY A 214 9.45 13.70 -5.48
CA GLY A 214 10.75 13.97 -4.86
C GLY A 214 10.68 15.18 -3.93
N ALA A 215 9.59 15.32 -3.18
CA ALA A 215 9.31 16.48 -2.34
C ALA A 215 8.78 16.09 -0.96
N GLY A 216 9.24 16.81 0.07
CA GLY A 216 8.92 16.54 1.48
C GLY A 216 9.71 15.37 2.07
N ASP A 217 9.39 15.05 3.32
CA ASP A 217 10.09 13.99 4.08
C ASP A 217 9.23 12.74 4.15
N LEU A 218 9.73 11.62 3.63
CA LEU A 218 9.08 10.32 3.78
C LEU A 218 9.14 9.83 5.23
N LEU A 219 8.30 8.87 5.58
CA LEU A 219 8.33 8.12 6.84
C LEU A 219 9.51 7.11 6.90
N SER A 220 10.54 7.30 6.07
CA SER A 220 11.76 6.50 6.13
C SER A 220 12.50 6.70 7.44
N GLY A 221 12.71 5.59 8.16
CA GLY A 221 13.32 5.58 9.49
C GLY A 221 12.36 6.02 10.61
N ARG A 222 11.05 6.10 10.36
CA ARG A 222 10.05 6.49 11.36
C ARG A 222 8.79 5.64 11.24
N LEU A 223 8.37 5.02 12.34
CA LEU A 223 7.05 4.39 12.45
C LEU A 223 6.05 5.45 12.92
N LEU A 224 5.09 5.79 12.08
CA LEU A 224 3.96 6.63 12.47
C LEU A 224 2.87 5.73 13.06
N THR A 225 2.42 6.01 14.28
CA THR A 225 1.26 5.37 14.89
C THR A 225 0.11 6.37 15.04
N TYR A 226 -1.11 5.89 14.89
CA TYR A 226 -2.36 6.64 15.02
C TYR A 226 -3.34 5.88 15.89
N SER A 227 -3.82 6.51 16.96
CA SER A 227 -4.89 5.99 17.80
C SER A 227 -6.17 6.77 17.55
N ALA A 228 -7.18 6.14 16.95
CA ALA A 228 -8.45 6.78 16.64
C ALA A 228 -9.25 7.12 17.90
N LEU A 229 -9.18 6.27 18.94
CA LEU A 229 -9.87 6.54 20.22
C LEU A 229 -9.32 7.78 20.93
N ARG A 230 -8.00 7.96 20.90
CA ARG A 230 -7.32 9.07 21.60
C ARG A 230 -7.05 10.26 20.69
N MET A 231 -7.34 10.15 19.40
CA MET A 231 -6.99 11.12 18.36
C MET A 231 -5.52 11.57 18.45
N ARG A 232 -4.61 10.59 18.56
CA ARG A 232 -3.18 10.86 18.75
C ARG A 232 -2.34 10.25 17.63
N PHE A 233 -1.48 11.08 17.05
CA PHE A 233 -0.39 10.66 16.17
C PHE A 233 0.93 10.67 16.94
N ARG A 234 1.79 9.66 16.71
CA ARG A 234 3.13 9.60 17.28
C ARG A 234 4.10 9.05 16.25
N GLU A 235 5.20 9.76 16.05
CA GLU A 235 6.35 9.24 15.31
C GLU A 235 7.34 8.58 16.26
N ILE A 236 7.77 7.38 15.91
CA ILE A 236 8.75 6.60 16.65
C ILE A 236 9.96 6.39 15.73
N PRO A 237 11.15 6.92 16.05
CA PRO A 237 12.36 6.69 15.26
C PRO A 237 12.70 5.20 15.21
N VAL A 238 13.01 4.70 14.02
CA VAL A 238 13.42 3.31 13.77
C VAL A 238 14.81 3.30 13.15
N LYS A 239 15.70 2.49 13.72
CA LYS A 239 17.06 2.29 13.20
C LYS A 239 17.15 0.97 12.44
N LYS A 240 18.00 0.96 11.41
CA LYS A 240 18.34 -0.27 10.69
C LYS A 240 19.00 -1.25 11.67
N ASN A 241 18.58 -2.51 11.63
CA ASN A 241 19.18 -3.57 12.43
C ASN A 241 20.36 -4.19 11.63
N PRO A 242 21.61 -4.11 12.11
CA PRO A 242 22.77 -4.71 11.42
C PRO A 242 22.64 -6.22 11.22
N LYS A 243 21.87 -6.89 12.08
CA LYS A 243 21.58 -8.33 12.04
C LYS A 243 20.25 -8.65 11.36
N CYS A 244 19.65 -7.72 10.61
CA CYS A 244 18.41 -7.98 9.90
C CYS A 244 18.61 -9.11 8.87
N PRO A 245 17.74 -10.13 8.82
CA PRO A 245 17.93 -11.29 7.94
C PRO A 245 17.84 -10.93 6.45
N VAL A 246 17.27 -9.78 6.07
CA VAL A 246 17.13 -9.36 4.66
C VAL A 246 18.07 -8.22 4.28
N CYS A 247 18.18 -7.17 5.11
CA CYS A 247 18.95 -5.97 4.76
C CYS A 247 20.16 -5.69 5.66
N GLY A 248 20.49 -6.62 6.57
CA GLY A 248 21.65 -6.53 7.46
C GLY A 248 22.99 -6.71 6.73
N GLU A 249 24.08 -6.75 7.50
CA GLU A 249 25.44 -6.92 6.97
C GLU A 249 25.69 -8.33 6.41
N HIS A 250 24.99 -9.32 6.97
CA HIS A 250 25.04 -10.72 6.57
C HIS A 250 23.62 -11.28 6.39
N PRO A 251 22.93 -10.95 5.27
CA PRO A 251 21.56 -11.39 5.04
C PRO A 251 21.48 -12.91 4.87
N THR A 252 20.46 -13.51 5.48
CA THR A 252 20.15 -14.95 5.38
C THR A 252 18.93 -15.23 4.49
N ILE A 253 18.09 -14.21 4.25
CA ILE A 253 16.96 -14.27 3.31
C ILE A 253 17.42 -13.61 2.01
N THR A 254 17.71 -14.45 1.03
CA THR A 254 18.17 -14.05 -0.32
C THR A 254 17.19 -14.42 -1.43
N GLU A 255 16.14 -15.15 -1.08
CA GLU A 255 15.11 -15.64 -2.00
C GLU A 255 13.74 -15.43 -1.38
N LEU A 256 12.72 -15.28 -2.23
CA LEU A 256 11.33 -15.10 -1.81
C LEU A 256 10.72 -16.44 -1.42
N LYS A 257 9.98 -16.44 -0.32
CA LYS A 257 9.26 -17.61 0.19
C LYS A 257 7.93 -17.17 0.76
N ASP A 258 6.91 -17.99 0.55
CA ASP A 258 5.62 -17.78 1.19
C ASP A 258 5.70 -18.24 2.65
N GLU A 259 5.31 -17.34 3.57
CA GLU A 259 5.29 -17.62 5.01
C GLU A 259 4.02 -18.40 5.38
N LEU A 260 3.90 -19.65 4.88
CA LEU A 260 2.72 -20.52 5.05
C LEU A 260 2.32 -20.73 6.52
N ASP A 261 3.29 -20.63 7.41
CA ASP A 261 3.12 -20.76 8.86
C ASP A 261 2.60 -19.48 9.54
N ALA A 262 2.46 -18.38 8.79
CA ALA A 262 1.87 -17.12 9.24
C ALA A 262 0.50 -16.82 8.60
N VAL A 263 -0.02 -17.77 7.81
CA VAL A 263 -1.33 -17.70 7.15
C VAL A 263 -2.41 -18.20 8.13
N THR A 264 -3.39 -17.35 8.44
CA THR A 264 -4.55 -17.71 9.27
C THR A 264 -5.50 -18.58 8.45
N VAL A 265 -6.28 -19.47 9.06
CA VAL A 265 -7.25 -20.33 8.34
C VAL A 265 -8.27 -19.52 7.53
N CYS A 266 -8.53 -18.26 7.91
CA CYS A 266 -9.38 -17.33 7.15
C CYS A 266 -8.71 -16.76 5.88
N ASP A 267 -7.39 -16.84 5.74
CA ASP A 267 -6.61 -16.38 4.57
C ASP A 267 -6.46 -17.50 3.52
N LEU A 268 -6.86 -18.73 3.87
CA LEU A 268 -7.01 -19.86 2.95
C LEU A 268 -8.50 -19.98 2.65
N GLY A 269 -9.00 -19.13 1.74
CA GLY A 269 -10.36 -19.26 1.23
C GLY A 269 -10.62 -20.69 0.75
N HIS A 270 -11.81 -21.20 1.09
CA HIS A 270 -12.38 -22.43 0.53
C HIS A 270 -12.42 -22.39 -0.99
#